data_AF-A0A7W0PVC4-F1
#
_entry.id   AF-A0A7W0PVC4-F1
#
_cell.length_a   1.000
_cell.length_b   1.000
_cell.length_c   1.000
_cell.angle_alpha   90.00
_cell.angle_beta   90.00
_cell.angle_gamma   90.00
#
_symmetry.space_group_name_H-M   'P 1'
#
loop_
_entity.id
_entity.type
_entity.pdbx_description
1 polymer ?
#
loop_
_entity_poly.entity_id
_entity_poly.type
_entity_poly.pdbx_seq_one_letter_code
_entity_poly.pdbx_strand_id
1 'polypeptide(L)'
;MSYRGWTSVIRAASIAALATYALVIVLAPARGEVESFFNAWFYNGMMVLACVIVGSRALLVPRERTAWIAFSAALAGWTFAEIWFAVVHPVSYPSLADVGYLGFYPLVYLGIVALVRSRARSIVGTLWLDGLTASLAAAALGAAVLVEFVLESTEGSVSTVATNLAYPLGDLLLLSAVFGVFSLARWRPG
;
A
#
# COMPACT_ATOMS: atom_id res chain seq x y z
N MET A 1 9.62 16.60 23.67
CA MET A 1 8.84 15.34 23.52
C MET A 1 9.82 14.25 23.08
N SER A 2 9.93 13.13 23.80
CA SER A 2 10.87 12.06 23.40
C SER A 2 10.42 11.43 22.08
N TYR A 3 11.37 11.00 21.23
CA TYR A 3 11.07 10.33 19.94
C TYR A 3 10.05 9.19 20.09
N ARG A 4 10.15 8.43 21.19
CA ARG A 4 9.20 7.37 21.56
C ARG A 4 7.79 7.87 21.86
N GLY A 5 7.65 9.01 22.54
CA GLY A 5 6.35 9.62 22.83
C GLY A 5 5.64 10.09 21.55
N TRP A 6 6.37 10.70 20.63
CA TRP A 6 5.82 11.13 19.34
C TRP A 6 5.32 9.95 18.49
N THR A 7 6.07 8.86 18.42
CA THR A 7 5.64 7.66 17.67
C THR A 7 4.39 7.01 18.24
N SER A 8 4.26 6.96 19.58
CA SER A 8 3.09 6.36 20.22
C SER A 8 1.83 7.20 20.00
N VAL A 9 1.96 8.53 20.07
CA VAL A 9 0.85 9.46 19.82
C VAL A 9 0.37 9.36 18.37
N ILE A 10 1.29 9.35 17.40
CA ILE A 10 0.90 9.19 15.99
C ILE A 10 0.22 7.85 15.75
N ARG A 11 0.76 6.75 16.30
CA ARG A 11 0.12 5.42 16.16
C ARG A 11 -1.28 5.41 16.75
N ALA A 12 -1.46 5.92 17.96
CA ALA A 12 -2.77 6.00 18.60
C ALA A 12 -3.75 6.86 17.79
N ALA A 13 -3.30 8.02 17.29
CA ALA A 13 -4.10 8.90 16.45
C ALA A 13 -4.48 8.23 15.13
N SER A 14 -3.55 7.55 14.45
CA SER A 14 -3.83 6.81 13.22
C SER A 14 -4.82 5.67 13.43
N ILE A 15 -4.68 4.91 14.53
CA ILE A 15 -5.62 3.83 14.88
C ILE A 15 -7.00 4.39 15.18
N ALA A 16 -7.08 5.45 15.99
CA ALA A 16 -8.34 6.09 16.33
C ALA A 16 -9.03 6.66 15.09
N ALA A 17 -8.28 7.31 14.20
CA ALA A 17 -8.81 7.84 12.94
C ALA A 17 -9.34 6.72 12.03
N LEU A 18 -8.57 5.63 11.87
CA LEU A 18 -9.00 4.48 11.08
C LEU A 18 -10.25 3.81 11.67
N ALA A 19 -10.29 3.62 12.99
CA ALA A 19 -11.46 3.05 13.66
C ALA A 19 -12.69 3.95 13.53
N THR A 20 -12.51 5.27 13.61
CA THR A 20 -13.60 6.25 13.40
C THR A 20 -14.13 6.16 11.97
N TYR A 21 -13.24 6.14 10.98
CA TYR A 21 -13.63 5.99 9.58
C TYR A 21 -14.41 4.68 9.33
N ALA A 22 -13.87 3.54 9.81
CA ALA A 22 -14.50 2.24 9.66
C ALA A 22 -15.86 2.16 10.37
N LEU A 23 -15.98 2.74 11.56
CA LEU A 23 -17.25 2.78 12.30
C LEU A 23 -18.30 3.61 11.54
N VAL A 24 -17.91 4.78 11.03
CA VAL A 24 -18.82 5.66 10.30
C VAL A 24 -19.26 5.02 8.99
N ILE A 25 -18.36 4.41 8.22
CA ILE A 25 -18.73 3.81 6.93
C ILE A 25 -19.69 2.62 7.09
N VAL A 26 -19.62 1.90 8.21
CA VAL A 26 -20.49 0.75 8.51
C VAL A 26 -21.85 1.21 9.05
N LEU A 27 -21.88 2.26 9.87
CA LEU A 27 -23.10 2.70 10.56
C LEU A 27 -23.87 3.78 9.80
N ALA A 28 -23.21 4.56 8.93
CA ALA A 28 -23.86 5.61 8.18
C ALA A 28 -24.76 5.02 7.08
N PRO A 29 -25.91 5.65 6.78
CA PRO A 29 -26.73 5.24 5.65
C PRO A 29 -25.94 5.33 4.34
N ALA A 30 -26.05 4.28 3.52
CA ALA A 30 -25.44 4.23 2.20
C ALA A 30 -25.89 5.43 1.34
N ARG A 31 -24.93 6.09 0.69
CA ARG A 31 -25.09 7.32 -0.11
C ARG A 31 -25.62 8.52 0.68
N GLY A 32 -25.48 8.51 2.00
CA GLY A 32 -25.80 9.65 2.85
C GLY A 32 -24.73 10.74 2.85
N GLU A 33 -25.09 11.96 3.27
CA GLU A 33 -24.16 13.11 3.34
C GLU A 33 -22.96 12.83 4.26
N VAL A 34 -23.17 12.11 5.36
CA VAL A 34 -22.12 11.73 6.31
C VAL A 34 -21.10 10.80 5.65
N GLU A 35 -21.56 9.78 4.91
CA GLU A 35 -20.69 8.85 4.20
C GLU A 35 -19.88 9.58 3.13
N SER A 36 -20.54 10.45 2.34
CA SER A 36 -19.88 11.25 1.31
C SER A 36 -18.82 12.18 1.91
N PHE A 37 -19.12 12.85 3.03
CA PHE A 37 -18.16 13.70 3.73
C PHE A 37 -16.94 12.92 4.21
N PHE A 38 -17.15 11.75 4.83
CA PHE A 38 -16.06 10.92 5.33
C PHE A 38 -15.18 10.37 4.21
N ASN A 39 -15.76 9.93 3.10
CA ASN A 39 -14.99 9.52 1.92
C ASN A 39 -14.21 10.68 1.29
N ALA A 40 -14.87 11.82 1.06
CA ALA A 40 -14.28 12.93 0.33
C ALA A 40 -13.21 13.67 1.14
N TRP A 41 -13.46 13.93 2.43
CA TRP A 41 -12.60 14.79 3.25
C TRP A 41 -11.80 14.04 4.28
N PHE A 42 -12.45 13.18 5.08
CA PHE A 42 -11.78 12.53 6.20
C PHE A 42 -10.75 11.50 5.70
N TYR A 43 -11.17 10.61 4.80
CA TYR A 43 -10.33 9.57 4.22
C TYR A 43 -9.19 10.16 3.38
N ASN A 44 -9.48 11.04 2.40
CA ASN A 44 -8.44 11.71 1.63
C ASN A 44 -7.51 12.57 2.50
N GLY A 45 -8.04 13.23 3.53
CA GLY A 45 -7.24 14.00 4.48
C GLY A 45 -6.25 13.12 5.26
N MET A 46 -6.67 11.93 5.70
CA MET A 46 -5.78 10.95 6.32
C MET A 46 -4.67 10.49 5.37
N MET A 47 -4.99 10.29 4.09
CA MET A 47 -4.02 9.88 3.08
C MET A 47 -2.98 10.98 2.81
N VAL A 48 -3.40 12.23 2.69
CA VAL A 48 -2.49 13.38 2.57
C VAL A 48 -1.60 13.49 3.81
N LEU A 49 -2.15 13.31 5.01
CA LEU A 49 -1.36 13.29 6.24
C LEU A 49 -0.33 12.15 6.22
N ALA A 50 -0.70 10.96 5.75
CA ALA A 50 0.22 9.84 5.59
C ALA A 50 1.34 10.16 4.59
N CYS A 51 1.03 10.82 3.46
CA CYS A 51 2.03 11.33 2.52
C CYS A 51 3.02 12.28 3.19
N VAL A 52 2.56 13.21 4.02
CA VAL A 52 3.43 14.14 4.76
C VAL A 52 4.33 13.40 5.75
N ILE A 53 3.78 12.44 6.51
CA ILE A 53 4.53 11.67 7.49
C ILE A 53 5.63 10.84 6.80
N VAL A 54 5.29 10.10 5.75
CA VAL A 54 6.25 9.27 4.99
C VAL A 54 7.26 10.16 4.24
N GLY A 55 6.80 11.25 3.64
CA GLY A 55 7.64 12.26 3.00
C GLY A 55 8.64 12.90 3.95
N SER A 56 8.24 13.18 5.20
CA SER A 56 9.15 13.71 6.21
C SER A 56 10.30 12.74 6.52
N ARG A 57 10.05 11.41 6.49
CA ARG A 57 11.11 10.40 6.68
C ARG A 57 12.15 10.43 5.56
N ALA A 58 11.75 10.74 4.33
CA ALA A 58 12.67 10.90 3.20
C ALA A 58 13.66 12.05 3.40
N LEU A 59 13.28 13.06 4.19
CA LEU A 59 14.14 14.19 4.54
C LEU A 59 14.95 13.93 5.81
N LEU A 60 14.35 13.28 6.80
CA LEU A 60 14.90 13.13 8.15
C LEU A 60 15.76 11.88 8.37
N VAL A 61 15.70 10.87 7.49
CA VAL A 61 16.44 9.60 7.64
C VAL A 61 17.40 9.39 6.47
N PRO A 62 18.60 10.00 6.48
CA PRO A 62 19.54 9.95 5.35
C PRO A 62 19.95 8.53 4.95
N ARG A 63 20.09 7.63 5.94
CA ARG A 63 20.54 6.25 5.73
C ARG A 63 19.59 5.42 4.86
N GLU A 64 18.29 5.73 4.89
CA GLU A 64 17.24 4.98 4.19
C GLU A 64 16.52 5.87 3.17
N ARG A 65 17.10 7.02 2.80
CA ARG A 65 16.46 8.09 2.02
C ARG A 65 15.85 7.59 0.71
N THR A 66 16.57 6.75 -0.03
CA THR A 66 16.07 6.19 -1.30
C THR A 66 14.79 5.36 -1.10
N ALA A 67 14.73 4.58 -0.02
CA ALA A 67 13.54 3.80 0.30
C ALA A 67 12.35 4.70 0.64
N TRP A 68 12.59 5.70 1.49
CA TRP A 68 11.56 6.65 1.89
C TRP A 68 11.06 7.52 0.74
N ILE A 69 11.92 7.92 -0.21
CA ILE A 69 11.50 8.63 -1.44
C ILE A 69 10.57 7.74 -2.26
N ALA A 70 10.95 6.48 -2.49
CA ALA A 70 10.13 5.55 -3.27
C ALA A 70 8.76 5.30 -2.62
N PHE A 71 8.71 5.08 -1.30
CA PHE A 71 7.45 4.95 -0.57
C PHE A 71 6.61 6.24 -0.59
N SER A 72 7.25 7.41 -0.50
CA SER A 72 6.55 8.70 -0.58
C SER A 72 5.94 8.92 -1.96
N ALA A 73 6.68 8.60 -3.02
CA ALA A 73 6.19 8.70 -4.39
C ALA A 73 5.03 7.73 -4.64
N ALA A 74 5.13 6.49 -4.14
CA ALA A 74 4.06 5.50 -4.23
C ALA A 74 2.78 6.01 -3.57
N LEU A 75 2.89 6.47 -2.31
CA LEU A 75 1.74 6.93 -1.53
C LEU A 75 1.12 8.22 -2.11
N ALA A 76 1.95 9.11 -2.66
CA ALA A 76 1.48 10.31 -3.35
C ALA A 76 0.74 9.96 -4.64
N GLY A 77 1.25 9.01 -5.43
CA GLY A 77 0.57 8.52 -6.64
C GLY A 77 -0.78 7.89 -6.34
N TRP A 78 -0.84 7.04 -5.31
CA TRP A 78 -2.10 6.44 -4.84
C TRP A 78 -3.08 7.50 -4.31
N THR A 79 -2.61 8.45 -3.50
CA THR A 79 -3.46 9.54 -2.96
C THR A 79 -3.99 10.44 -4.06
N PHE A 80 -3.17 10.75 -5.06
CA PHE A 80 -3.61 11.46 -6.25
C PHE A 80 -4.70 10.68 -7.00
N ALA A 81 -4.52 9.37 -7.17
CA ALA A 81 -5.50 8.52 -7.84
C ALA A 81 -6.85 8.49 -7.11
N GLU A 82 -6.86 8.34 -5.78
CA GLU A 82 -8.08 8.39 -4.97
C GLU A 82 -8.81 9.74 -5.10
N ILE A 83 -8.08 10.86 -4.99
CA ILE A 83 -8.67 12.19 -5.13
C ILE A 83 -9.20 12.40 -6.56
N TRP A 84 -8.46 11.98 -7.57
CA TRP A 84 -8.91 12.05 -8.96
C TRP A 84 -10.19 11.23 -9.16
N PHE A 85 -10.22 10.00 -8.66
CA PHE A 85 -11.39 9.12 -8.75
C PHE A 85 -12.60 9.73 -8.05
N ALA A 86 -12.41 10.31 -6.86
CA ALA A 86 -13.46 10.95 -6.08
C ALA A 86 -14.02 12.23 -6.72
N VAL A 87 -13.27 12.92 -7.58
CA VAL A 87 -13.71 14.14 -8.25
C VAL A 87 -14.28 13.86 -9.65
N VAL A 88 -13.63 12.98 -10.40
CA VAL A 88 -13.91 12.76 -11.83
C VAL A 88 -14.96 11.68 -12.06
N HIS A 89 -15.10 10.72 -11.13
CA HIS A 89 -16.02 9.59 -11.24
C HIS A 89 -15.95 8.90 -12.62
N PRO A 90 -14.79 8.35 -13.02
CA PRO A 90 -14.61 7.76 -14.33
C PRO A 90 -15.58 6.60 -14.56
N VAL A 91 -16.21 6.57 -15.75
CA VAL A 91 -17.20 5.55 -16.15
C VAL A 91 -16.60 4.43 -17.01
N SER A 92 -15.33 4.53 -17.36
CA SER A 92 -14.60 3.57 -18.18
C SER A 92 -13.16 3.40 -17.72
N TYR A 93 -12.61 2.21 -17.94
CA TYR A 93 -11.27 1.80 -17.53
C TYR A 93 -10.43 1.39 -18.75
N PRO A 94 -9.10 1.61 -18.73
CA PRO A 94 -8.32 2.32 -17.70
C PRO A 94 -8.54 3.84 -17.73
N SER A 95 -8.44 4.46 -16.55
CA SER A 95 -8.53 5.89 -16.28
C SER A 95 -7.16 6.48 -15.89
N LEU A 96 -7.09 7.80 -15.69
CA LEU A 96 -5.86 8.44 -15.21
C LEU A 96 -5.49 8.02 -13.78
N ALA A 97 -6.47 7.61 -12.96
CA ALA A 97 -6.23 7.10 -11.61
C ALA A 97 -5.42 5.80 -11.63
N ASP A 98 -5.63 4.95 -12.65
CA ASP A 98 -4.92 3.68 -12.81
C ASP A 98 -3.40 3.88 -12.97
N VAL A 99 -2.94 5.04 -13.46
CA VAL A 99 -1.49 5.35 -13.49
C VAL A 99 -0.93 5.46 -12.07
N GLY A 100 -1.66 6.11 -11.16
CA GLY A 100 -1.27 6.24 -9.76
C GLY A 100 -1.40 4.92 -9.00
N TYR A 101 -2.49 4.19 -9.20
CA TYR A 101 -2.71 2.91 -8.55
C TYR A 101 -1.73 1.83 -9.03
N LEU A 102 -1.50 1.69 -10.34
CA LEU A 102 -0.54 0.72 -10.85
C LEU A 102 0.90 1.15 -10.61
N GLY A 103 1.19 2.45 -10.64
CA GLY A 103 2.51 3.00 -10.32
C GLY A 103 2.93 2.79 -8.86
N PHE A 104 1.96 2.60 -7.96
CA PHE A 104 2.20 2.28 -6.55
C PHE A 104 3.07 1.02 -6.40
N TYR A 105 2.71 -0.08 -7.05
CA TYR A 105 3.39 -1.37 -6.90
C TYR A 105 4.91 -1.31 -7.16
N PRO A 106 5.40 -0.90 -8.36
CA PRO A 106 6.83 -0.86 -8.63
C PRO A 106 7.56 0.11 -7.70
N LEU A 107 6.95 1.23 -7.31
CA LEU A 107 7.56 2.18 -6.38
C LEU A 107 7.70 1.60 -4.97
N VAL A 108 6.68 0.86 -4.48
CA VAL A 108 6.79 0.16 -3.19
C VAL A 108 7.85 -0.94 -3.25
N TYR A 109 7.96 -1.69 -4.34
CA TYR A 109 9.03 -2.67 -4.53
C TYR A 109 10.41 -2.04 -4.48
N LEU A 110 10.61 -0.92 -5.19
CA LEU A 110 11.86 -0.18 -5.14
C LEU A 110 12.18 0.29 -3.71
N GLY A 111 11.17 0.73 -2.97
CA GLY A 111 11.28 1.10 -1.57
C GLY A 111 11.73 -0.06 -0.68
N ILE A 112 11.08 -1.23 -0.82
CA ILE A 112 11.41 -2.45 -0.08
C ILE A 112 12.85 -2.88 -0.38
N VAL A 113 13.22 -2.98 -1.67
CA VAL A 113 14.56 -3.40 -2.09
C VAL A 113 15.62 -2.44 -1.57
N ALA A 114 15.39 -1.12 -1.67
CA ALA A 114 16.31 -0.12 -1.13
C ALA A 114 16.46 -0.22 0.39
N LEU A 115 15.35 -0.45 1.11
CA LEU A 115 15.35 -0.61 2.56
C LEU A 115 16.12 -1.86 2.98
N VAL A 116 15.82 -3.00 2.36
CA VAL A 116 16.52 -4.27 2.59
C VAL A 116 18.00 -4.10 2.29
N ARG A 117 18.38 -3.50 1.15
CA ARG A 117 19.79 -3.29 0.79
C ARG A 117 20.53 -2.41 1.81
N SER A 118 19.87 -1.40 2.37
CA SER A 118 20.46 -0.55 3.42
C SER A 118 20.71 -1.31 4.74
N ARG A 119 19.99 -2.42 4.96
CA ARG A 119 20.05 -3.28 6.16
C ARG A 119 20.76 -4.62 5.91
N ALA A 120 20.97 -5.01 4.67
CA ALA A 120 21.55 -6.31 4.30
C ALA A 120 22.98 -6.50 4.81
N ARG A 121 23.74 -5.41 5.05
CA ARG A 121 25.05 -5.48 5.71
C ARG A 121 25.00 -6.07 7.13
N SER A 122 23.82 -6.16 7.76
CA SER A 122 23.63 -6.75 9.09
C SER A 122 22.80 -8.05 9.10
N ILE A 123 22.30 -8.54 7.96
CA ILE A 123 21.47 -9.75 7.89
C ILE A 123 22.33 -10.93 7.45
N VAL A 124 22.37 -11.98 8.28
CA VAL A 124 23.18 -13.20 8.08
C VAL A 124 22.65 -13.98 6.87
N GLY A 125 23.54 -14.45 5.97
CA GLY A 125 23.18 -15.03 4.67
C GLY A 125 22.19 -16.20 4.68
N THR A 126 22.06 -16.93 5.80
CA THR A 126 21.12 -18.05 5.94
C THR A 126 19.65 -17.62 5.96
N LEU A 127 19.33 -16.40 6.42
CA LEU A 127 17.93 -15.95 6.47
C LEU A 127 17.36 -15.73 5.08
N TRP A 128 18.18 -15.41 4.07
CA TRP A 128 17.71 -15.06 2.73
C TRP A 128 16.86 -16.15 2.08
N LEU A 129 17.17 -17.43 2.34
CA LEU A 129 16.39 -18.57 1.88
C LEU A 129 15.01 -18.65 2.55
N ASP A 130 14.90 -18.36 3.84
CA ASP A 130 13.61 -18.35 4.55
C ASP A 130 12.70 -17.23 4.04
N GLY A 131 13.27 -16.07 3.70
CA GLY A 131 12.54 -14.97 3.08
C GLY A 131 12.05 -15.31 1.67
N LEU A 132 12.89 -15.97 0.88
CA LEU A 132 12.54 -16.43 -0.46
C LEU A 132 11.42 -17.47 -0.41
N THR A 133 11.53 -18.48 0.45
CA THR A 133 10.51 -19.52 0.63
C THR A 133 9.20 -18.93 1.11
N ALA A 134 9.21 -18.00 2.08
CA ALA A 134 8.00 -17.32 2.54
C ALA A 134 7.33 -16.50 1.43
N SER A 135 8.11 -15.78 0.61
CA SER A 135 7.58 -15.03 -0.53
C SER A 135 7.01 -15.95 -1.62
N LEU A 136 7.65 -17.08 -1.92
CA LEU A 136 7.14 -18.03 -2.90
C LEU A 136 5.86 -18.71 -2.42
N ALA A 137 5.77 -19.06 -1.13
CA ALA A 137 4.57 -19.64 -0.55
C ALA A 137 3.38 -18.67 -0.59
N ALA A 138 3.59 -17.40 -0.22
CA ALA A 138 2.56 -16.37 -0.31
C ALA A 138 2.14 -16.11 -1.77
N ALA A 139 3.09 -16.10 -2.72
CA ALA A 139 2.79 -15.90 -4.14
C ALA A 139 1.99 -17.07 -4.72
N ALA A 140 2.32 -18.30 -4.33
CA ALA A 140 1.57 -19.49 -4.73
C ALA A 140 0.14 -19.50 -4.19
N LEU A 141 -0.07 -19.13 -2.92
CA LEU A 141 -1.41 -18.97 -2.34
C LEU A 141 -2.20 -17.88 -3.06
N GLY A 142 -1.56 -16.76 -3.36
CA GLY A 142 -2.18 -15.70 -4.14
C GLY A 142 -2.59 -16.14 -5.54
N ALA A 143 -1.68 -16.79 -6.26
CA ALA A 143 -1.95 -17.31 -7.60
C ALA A 143 -3.12 -18.31 -7.59
N ALA A 144 -3.23 -19.16 -6.57
CA ALA A 144 -4.34 -20.10 -6.44
C ALA A 144 -5.71 -19.42 -6.32
N VAL A 145 -5.80 -18.32 -5.56
CA VAL A 145 -7.04 -17.53 -5.41
C VAL A 145 -7.38 -16.75 -6.68
N LEU A 146 -6.35 -16.25 -7.38
CA LEU A 146 -6.52 -15.47 -8.61
C LEU A 146 -7.08 -16.25 -9.79
N VAL A 147 -6.83 -17.57 -9.86
CA VAL A 147 -7.32 -18.42 -10.95
C VAL A 147 -8.85 -18.38 -11.01
N GLU A 148 -9.54 -18.41 -9.87
CA GLU A 148 -11.00 -18.31 -9.82
C GLU A 148 -11.49 -16.94 -10.32
N PHE A 149 -10.82 -15.85 -9.92
CA PHE A 149 -11.14 -14.49 -10.38
C PHE A 149 -10.95 -14.31 -11.89
N VAL A 150 -9.86 -14.85 -12.46
CA VAL A 150 -9.59 -14.82 -13.91
C VAL A 150 -10.68 -15.54 -14.71
N LEU A 151 -11.17 -16.67 -14.20
CA LEU A 151 -12.21 -17.46 -14.86
C LEU A 151 -13.56 -16.74 -14.88
N GLU A 152 -13.85 -15.92 -13.86
CA GLU A 152 -15.10 -15.14 -13.77
C GLU A 152 -15.04 -13.80 -14.52
N SER A 153 -13.85 -13.21 -14.73
CA SER A 153 -13.67 -11.86 -15.29
C SER A 153 -13.42 -11.80 -16.80
N THR A 154 -13.80 -12.85 -17.55
CA THR A 154 -13.51 -12.99 -18.98
C THR A 154 -14.37 -12.09 -19.91
N GLU A 155 -15.28 -11.27 -19.37
CA GLU A 155 -16.14 -10.37 -20.16
C GLU A 155 -15.53 -8.95 -20.25
N GLY A 156 -15.16 -8.51 -21.46
CA GLY A 156 -14.69 -7.14 -21.71
C GLY A 156 -13.56 -7.02 -22.76
N SER A 157 -13.03 -5.81 -22.96
CA SER A 157 -11.86 -5.58 -23.84
C SER A 157 -10.57 -6.07 -23.18
N VAL A 158 -9.58 -6.49 -23.97
CA VAL A 158 -8.28 -7.01 -23.47
C VAL A 158 -7.59 -6.03 -22.50
N SER A 159 -7.67 -4.73 -22.75
CA SER A 159 -7.10 -3.71 -21.85
C SER A 159 -7.82 -3.63 -20.50
N THR A 160 -9.14 -3.82 -20.48
CA THR A 160 -9.94 -3.83 -19.25
C THR A 160 -9.61 -5.07 -18.41
N VAL A 161 -9.58 -6.25 -19.04
CA VAL A 161 -9.21 -7.50 -18.37
C VAL A 161 -7.79 -7.43 -17.82
N ALA A 162 -6.83 -6.95 -18.63
CA ALA A 162 -5.44 -6.82 -18.18
C ALA A 162 -5.30 -5.86 -16.98
N THR A 163 -6.01 -4.73 -17.00
CA THR A 163 -5.99 -3.76 -15.89
C THR A 163 -6.62 -4.34 -14.63
N ASN A 164 -7.79 -4.98 -14.75
CA ASN A 164 -8.49 -5.59 -13.63
C ASN A 164 -7.71 -6.75 -12.99
N LEU A 165 -6.94 -7.50 -13.79
CA LEU A 165 -6.07 -8.56 -13.28
C LEU A 165 -4.78 -8.03 -12.64
N ALA A 166 -4.26 -6.90 -13.12
CA ALA A 166 -3.03 -6.31 -12.61
C ALA A 166 -3.12 -5.93 -11.12
N TYR A 167 -4.30 -5.48 -10.66
CA TYR A 167 -4.56 -5.13 -9.26
C TYR A 167 -4.34 -6.30 -8.29
N PRO A 168 -5.14 -7.37 -8.34
CA PRO A 168 -4.98 -8.48 -7.40
C PRO A 168 -3.65 -9.24 -7.59
N LEU A 169 -3.09 -9.30 -8.81
CA LEU A 169 -1.73 -9.81 -9.02
C LEU A 169 -0.68 -8.95 -8.29
N GLY A 170 -0.76 -7.63 -8.43
CA GLY A 170 0.11 -6.69 -7.74
C GLY A 170 0.03 -6.82 -6.23
N ASP A 171 -1.19 -6.91 -5.68
CA ASP A 171 -1.44 -7.03 -4.25
C ASP A 171 -0.82 -8.31 -3.67
N LEU A 172 -1.02 -9.45 -4.35
CA LEU A 172 -0.52 -10.73 -3.89
C LEU A 172 1.00 -10.81 -3.94
N LEU A 173 1.59 -10.34 -5.03
CA LEU A 173 3.05 -10.28 -5.13
C LEU A 173 3.60 -9.32 -4.05
N LEU A 174 2.92 -8.20 -3.77
CA LEU A 174 3.39 -7.22 -2.80
C LEU A 174 3.31 -7.77 -1.37
N LEU A 175 2.17 -8.38 -1.01
CA LEU A 175 2.00 -9.08 0.26
C LEU A 175 3.08 -10.14 0.44
N SER A 176 3.34 -10.92 -0.60
CA SER A 176 4.39 -11.95 -0.59
C SER A 176 5.77 -11.39 -0.27
N ALA A 177 6.14 -10.27 -0.89
CA ALA A 177 7.40 -9.60 -0.61
C ALA A 177 7.46 -9.06 0.82
N VAL A 178 6.38 -8.48 1.33
CA VAL A 178 6.29 -8.02 2.73
C VAL A 178 6.47 -9.18 3.69
N PHE A 179 5.76 -10.30 3.49
CA PHE A 179 5.93 -11.52 4.29
C PHE A 179 7.37 -12.03 4.25
N GLY A 180 7.98 -12.07 3.08
CA GLY A 180 9.39 -12.41 2.91
C GLY A 180 10.30 -11.53 3.78
N VAL A 181 10.14 -10.20 3.72
CA VAL A 181 10.93 -9.25 4.53
C VAL A 181 10.71 -9.44 6.03
N PHE A 182 9.49 -9.68 6.49
CA PHE A 182 9.20 -9.91 7.91
C PHE A 182 9.80 -11.23 8.41
N SER A 183 9.76 -12.27 7.58
CA SER A 183 10.45 -13.54 7.84
C SER A 183 11.96 -13.32 7.99
N LEU A 184 12.57 -12.56 7.07
CA LEU A 184 13.99 -12.15 7.13
C LEU A 184 14.33 -11.30 8.36
N ALA A 185 13.36 -10.62 8.96
CA ALA A 185 13.55 -9.81 10.15
C ALA A 185 13.27 -10.59 11.45
N ARG A 186 13.02 -11.91 11.40
CA ARG A 186 12.52 -12.72 12.53
C ARG A 186 11.30 -12.08 13.22
N TRP A 187 10.40 -11.49 12.43
CA TRP A 187 9.24 -10.75 12.92
C TRP A 187 9.59 -9.54 13.80
N ARG A 188 10.83 -9.02 13.72
CA ARG A 188 11.33 -7.83 14.41
C ARG A 188 11.93 -6.82 13.42
N PRO A 189 11.11 -6.17 12.56
CA PRO A 189 11.60 -5.26 11.52
C PRO A 189 12.16 -3.91 12.00
N GLY A 190 12.35 -3.70 13.31
CA GLY A 190 12.98 -2.50 13.90
C GLY A 190 12.03 -1.61 14.69
#